data_AF-A0A4Q4D7D6-F1
#
_entry.id   AF-A0A4Q4D7D6-F1
#
_cell.length_a   1.000
_cell.length_b   1.000
_cell.length_c   1.000
_cell.angle_alpha   90.00
_cell.angle_beta   90.00
_cell.angle_gamma   90.00
#
_symmetry.space_group_name_H-M   'P 1'
#
loop_
_entity.id
_entity.type
_entity.pdbx_description
1 polymer ?
#
loop_
_entity_poly.entity_id
_entity_poly.type
_entity_poly.pdbx_seq_one_letter_code
_entity_poly.pdbx_strand_id
1 'polypeptide(L)' 'SKGLERDAELSLAANQQELLSQTERALRRLGDGTYGACESCGEPIGKMRLQAFPRATLCMTCKQREERR' A
#
# COMPACT_ATOMS: atom_id res chain seq x y z
N SER A 1 -20.20 -24.07 -0.29
CA SER A 1 -19.77 -25.10 -1.26
C SER A 1 -18.25 -25.11 -1.29
N LYS A 2 -17.60 -26.27 -1.46
CA LYS A 2 -16.12 -26.39 -1.41
C LYS A 2 -15.35 -25.43 -2.35
N GLY A 3 -16.00 -24.98 -3.43
CA GLY A 3 -15.43 -23.95 -4.32
C GLY A 3 -15.28 -22.58 -3.66
N LEU A 4 -16.31 -22.13 -2.93
CA LEU A 4 -16.28 -20.82 -2.24
C LEU A 4 -15.21 -20.76 -1.15
N GLU A 5 -14.99 -21.87 -0.43
CA GLU A 5 -13.95 -21.96 0.60
C GLU A 5 -12.56 -21.82 -0.02
N ARG A 6 -12.32 -22.54 -1.13
CA ARG A 6 -11.05 -22.47 -1.86
C ARG A 6 -10.79 -21.10 -2.48
N ASP A 7 -11.82 -20.45 -3.02
CA ASP A 7 -11.71 -19.08 -3.56
C ASP A 7 -11.38 -18.06 -2.46
N ALA A 8 -11.94 -18.25 -1.26
CA ALA A 8 -11.64 -17.41 -0.10
C ALA A 8 -10.19 -17.60 0.39
N GLU A 9 -9.70 -18.84 0.43
CA GLU A 9 -8.30 -19.14 0.80
C GLU A 9 -7.31 -18.50 -0.17
N LEU A 10 -7.58 -18.61 -1.48
CA LEU A 10 -6.75 -17.99 -2.52
C LEU A 10 -6.75 -16.46 -2.40
N SER A 11 -7.91 -15.86 -2.15
CA SER A 11 -8.04 -14.41 -1.94
C SER A 11 -7.27 -13.95 -0.71
N LEU A 12 -7.30 -14.71 0.40
CA LEU A 12 -6.55 -14.39 1.61
C LEU A 12 -5.04 -14.44 1.36
N ALA A 13 -4.56 -15.50 0.69
CA ALA A 13 -3.15 -15.64 0.35
C ALA A 13 -2.67 -14.50 -0.58
N ALA A 14 -3.45 -14.14 -1.59
CA ALA A 14 -3.13 -13.02 -2.48
C ALA A 14 -3.02 -11.69 -1.73
N ASN A 15 -3.96 -11.42 -0.82
CA ASN A 15 -3.91 -10.23 0.03
C ASN A 15 -2.65 -10.21 0.91
N GLN A 16 -2.28 -11.34 1.52
CA GLN A 16 -1.07 -11.43 2.34
C GLN A 16 0.21 -11.15 1.53
N GLN A 17 0.30 -11.67 0.31
CA GLN A 17 1.43 -11.41 -0.58
C GLN A 17 1.52 -9.93 -0.97
N GLU A 18 0.40 -9.30 -1.29
CA GLU A 18 0.34 -7.86 -1.59
C GLU A 18 0.77 -7.01 -0.38
N LEU A 19 0.29 -7.37 0.82
CA LEU A 19 0.67 -6.68 2.06
C LEU A 19 2.18 -6.77 2.32
N LEU A 20 2.77 -7.95 2.09
CA LEU A 20 4.21 -8.18 2.22
C LEU A 20 5.00 -7.32 1.23
N SER A 21 4.64 -7.37 -0.06
CA SER A 21 5.26 -6.55 -1.12
C SER A 21 5.25 -5.05 -0.80
N GLN A 22 4.11 -4.54 -0.32
CA GLN A 22 3.98 -3.15 0.11
C GLN A 22 4.85 -2.82 1.33
N THR A 23 5.04 -3.77 2.25
CA THR A 23 5.91 -3.61 3.42
C THR A 23 7.38 -3.52 3.00
N GLU A 24 7.84 -4.45 2.17
CA GLU A 24 9.20 -4.46 1.65
C GLU A 24 9.49 -3.19 0.84
N ARG A 25 8.52 -2.71 0.06
CA ARG A 25 8.63 -1.43 -0.64
C ARG A 25 8.82 -0.27 0.32
N ALA A 26 8.04 -0.19 1.40
CA ALA A 26 8.19 0.85 2.41
C ALA A 26 9.58 0.82 3.08
N LEU A 27 10.09 -0.39 3.37
CA LEU A 27 11.44 -0.59 3.93
C LEU A 27 12.54 -0.14 2.96
N ARG A 28 12.44 -0.48 1.66
CA ARG A 28 13.39 0.01 0.63
C ARG A 28 13.42 1.53 0.60
N ARG A 29 12.25 2.16 0.67
CA ARG A 29 12.11 3.61 0.65
C ARG A 29 12.64 4.30 1.90
N LEU A 30 12.62 3.62 3.03
CA LEU A 30 13.31 4.09 4.23
C LEU A 30 14.83 4.08 4.00
N GLY A 31 15.34 3.00 3.38
CA GLY A 31 16.77 2.86 3.06
C GLY A 31 17.28 3.87 2.03
N ASP A 32 16.49 4.24 1.02
CA ASP A 32 16.86 5.21 -0.01
C ASP A 32 16.54 6.67 0.34
N GLY A 33 15.93 6.92 1.51
CA GLY A 33 15.58 8.26 1.98
C GLY A 33 14.33 8.87 1.32
N THR A 34 13.59 8.12 0.51
CA THR A 34 12.36 8.61 -0.13
C THR A 34 11.09 8.33 0.67
N TYR A 35 11.19 7.66 1.82
CA TYR A 35 10.03 7.33 2.66
C TYR A 35 9.23 8.60 3.03
N GLY A 36 7.92 8.53 2.81
CA GLY A 36 7.01 9.65 3.06
C GLY A 36 6.85 10.64 1.90
N ALA A 37 7.50 10.44 0.76
CA ALA A 37 7.16 11.16 -0.48
C ALA A 37 6.05 10.44 -1.28
N CYS A 38 5.20 11.16 -1.99
CA CYS A 38 4.21 10.54 -2.87
C CYS A 38 4.89 10.04 -4.15
N GLU A 39 4.66 8.78 -4.54
CA GLU A 39 5.27 8.24 -5.76
C GLU A 39 4.67 8.80 -7.05
N SER A 40 3.46 9.37 -6.99
CA SER A 40 2.80 9.95 -8.15
C SER A 40 3.16 11.42 -8.39
N CYS A 41 3.35 12.20 -7.33
CA CYS A 41 3.53 13.65 -7.44
C CYS A 41 4.71 14.22 -6.67
N GLY A 42 5.47 13.40 -5.95
CA GLY A 42 6.62 13.82 -5.13
C GLY A 42 6.26 14.49 -3.79
N GLU A 43 5.04 15.01 -3.66
CA GLU A 43 4.59 15.73 -2.46
C GLU A 43 4.61 14.86 -1.18
N PRO A 44 4.82 15.47 0.01
CA PRO A 44 4.81 14.73 1.27
C PRO A 44 3.49 14.00 1.54
N ILE A 45 3.60 12.78 2.03
CA ILE A 45 2.49 12.00 2.58
C ILE A 45 2.27 12.48 4.01
N GLY A 46 1.02 12.84 4.34
CA GLY A 46 0.68 13.36 5.66
C GLY A 46 1.12 12.44 6.81
N LYS A 47 1.74 13.01 7.85
CA LYS A 47 2.28 12.27 9.00
C LYS A 47 1.26 11.31 9.63
N MET A 48 0.04 11.78 9.88
CA MET A 48 -1.04 10.95 10.45
C MET A 48 -1.38 9.75 9.57
N ARG A 49 -1.30 9.91 8.24
CA ARG A 49 -1.52 8.82 7.28
C ARG A 49 -0.40 7.79 7.35
N LEU A 50 0.86 8.20 7.46
CA LEU A 50 1.97 7.27 7.63
C LEU A 50 1.94 6.56 8.99
N GLN A 51 1.47 7.22 10.05
CA GLN A 51 1.29 6.59 11.36
C GLN A 51 0.20 5.53 11.35
N ALA A 52 -0.92 5.79 10.66
CA ALA A 52 -2.02 4.82 10.52
C ALA A 52 -1.71 3.73 9.48
N PHE A 53 -1.05 4.10 8.39
CA PHE A 53 -0.73 3.25 7.24
C PHE A 53 0.74 3.43 6.83
N PRO A 54 1.69 2.77 7.52
CA PRO A 54 3.12 2.94 7.26
C PRO A 54 3.57 2.53 5.86
N ARG A 55 2.74 1.77 5.15
CA ARG A 55 2.98 1.26 3.79
C ARG A 55 2.36 2.13 2.70
N ALA A 56 1.74 3.25 3.07
CA ALA A 56 1.13 4.17 2.11
C ALA A 56 2.21 4.78 1.20
N THR A 57 2.06 4.62 -0.11
CA THR A 57 2.98 5.18 -1.12
C THR A 57 2.46 6.44 -1.82
N LEU A 58 1.17 6.73 -1.67
CA LEU A 58 0.50 7.88 -2.28
C LEU A 58 -0.05 8.84 -1.21
N CYS A 59 0.00 10.14 -1.53
CA CYS A 59 -0.74 11.17 -0.80
C CYS A 59 -2.26 10.97 -0.99
N MET A 60 -3.07 11.58 -0.12
CA MET A 60 -4.54 11.43 -0.16
C MET A 60 -5.12 11.85 -1.51
N THR A 61 -4.63 12.95 -2.08
CA THR A 61 -5.11 13.47 -3.38
C THR A 61 -4.84 12.48 -4.52
N CYS A 62 -3.63 11.94 -4.59
CA CYS A 62 -3.27 10.93 -5.60
C CYS A 62 -4.02 9.62 -5.37
N LYS A 63 -4.19 9.19 -4.11
CA LYS A 63 -4.95 7.97 -3.79
C LYS A 63 -6.41 8.09 -4.20
N GLN A 64 -7.05 9.22 -3.90
CA GLN A 64 -8.44 9.46 -4.30
C GLN A 64 -8.59 9.57 -5.82
N ARG A 65 -7.57 10.05 -6.55
CA ARG A 65 -7.55 10.04 -8.01
C ARG A 65 -7.44 8.63 -8.57
N GLU A 66 -6.65 7.76 -7.94
CA GLU A 66 -6.49 6.36 -8.32
C GLU A 66 -7.79 5.57 -8.13
N GLU A 67 -8.49 5.75 -7.01
CA GLU A 67 -9.74 5.05 -6.70
C GLU A 67 -10.93 5.46 -7.59
N ARG A 68 -10.84 6.62 -8.25
CA ARG A 68 -11.86 7.13 -9.20
C ARG A 68 -11.65 6.61 -10.63
N ARG A 69 -10.56 5.89 -10.90
CA ARG A 69 -10.27 5.28 -12.19
C ARG A 69 -10.74 3.83 -12.20
#